data_AF-A0A0E3LJT0-F1
#
_entry.id   AF-A0A0E3LJT0-F1
#
_cell.length_a   1.000
_cell.length_b   1.000
_cell.length_c   1.000
_cell.angle_alpha   90.00
_cell.angle_beta   90.00
_cell.angle_gamma   90.00
#
_symmetry.space_group_name_H-M   'P 1'
#
loop_
_entity.id
_entity.type
_entity.pdbx_description
1 polymer ?
#
loop_
_entity_poly.entity_id
_entity_poly.type
_entity_poly.pdbx_seq_one_letter_code
_entity_poly.pdbx_strand_id
1 'polypeptide(L)'
;METVINPQTDSSHMDHDEDRKIGEDELSLSEFLVPDTPEIKELKSIYTNEYEYSEYLSEIEFSIAEYYHNENRKVTDKDVIKALKNIKLNRNKPISFFERPLEKKIADSLVEPLEESPLTDHEFTLVLDYVLWVIDNRSWLKDKQAYIKWITYVLGFFSEDEEKKYESQFKKFASKMGVSGAQVDMLLMKREMTDDFFDEEDLFEDEGLLEVLGPDEIFENDRTAEDLETGFFLMEDDEKFDFLLENGPDYVNLVQSYVLELMEKDGFEKIQEFYQKFNEKYENFFPLHFIMGTVYIENDPTLAKFYFEETLKAVENYGDLPKSYKYEIKQNLDSLIKYIEEPAEKPEEKARSSKKGKRKGVSRKKASNEDDEIKWL
;
A
#
# COMPACT_ATOMS: atom_id res chain seq x y z
N MET A 1 74.04 47.79 -8.40
CA MET A 1 73.05 48.34 -7.45
C MET A 1 71.69 47.85 -7.90
N GLU A 2 71.01 47.17 -6.98
CA GLU A 2 69.57 46.87 -6.93
C GLU A 2 68.93 45.99 -8.01
N THR A 3 68.93 44.69 -7.69
CA THR A 3 67.76 43.80 -7.75
C THR A 3 66.50 44.43 -7.16
N VAL A 4 65.38 44.31 -7.88
CA VAL A 4 64.06 44.07 -7.26
C VAL A 4 63.45 42.86 -7.94
N ILE A 5 63.18 41.85 -7.11
CA ILE A 5 62.47 40.60 -7.38
C ILE A 5 61.01 40.79 -6.94
N ASN A 6 60.11 40.02 -7.58
CA ASN A 6 58.88 39.38 -7.06
C ASN A 6 57.55 39.72 -7.79
N PRO A 7 56.53 38.84 -7.73
CA PRO A 7 56.08 38.03 -8.86
C PRO A 7 54.53 37.99 -8.95
N GLN A 8 54.02 37.07 -9.77
CA GLN A 8 52.73 36.35 -9.66
C GLN A 8 51.59 36.99 -8.85
N THR A 9 50.53 37.36 -9.57
CA THR A 9 49.16 37.29 -9.07
C THR A 9 48.49 36.06 -9.66
N ASP A 10 48.51 34.98 -8.88
CA ASP A 10 47.58 33.86 -8.97
C ASP A 10 46.88 33.81 -7.60
N SER A 11 45.56 34.06 -7.57
CA SER A 11 44.66 34.01 -6.40
C SER A 11 43.31 34.50 -6.90
N SER A 12 42.16 33.85 -6.74
CA SER A 12 41.77 32.69 -5.96
C SER A 12 40.37 32.32 -6.47
N HIS A 13 40.23 31.15 -7.07
CA HIS A 13 38.94 30.50 -7.32
C HIS A 13 39.15 29.04 -6.93
N MET A 14 39.01 28.77 -5.64
CA MET A 14 38.93 27.42 -5.09
C MET A 14 38.25 27.52 -3.71
N ASP A 15 37.24 26.66 -3.57
CA ASP A 15 36.76 26.00 -2.35
C ASP A 15 35.89 26.82 -1.39
N HIS A 16 34.61 26.95 -1.75
CA HIS A 16 33.52 27.14 -0.78
C HIS A 16 32.62 25.89 -0.63
N ASP A 17 32.66 24.95 -1.57
CA ASP A 17 31.83 23.74 -1.53
C ASP A 17 32.46 22.59 -0.71
N GLU A 18 33.80 22.52 -0.61
CA GLU A 18 34.47 21.49 0.21
C GLU A 18 34.38 21.80 1.71
N ASP A 19 34.50 23.07 2.11
CA ASP A 19 34.42 23.47 3.53
C ASP A 19 33.01 23.34 4.12
N ARG A 20 31.93 23.47 3.32
CA ARG A 20 30.55 23.18 3.75
C ARG A 20 30.32 21.69 3.97
N LYS A 21 30.77 20.85 3.04
CA LYS A 21 30.67 19.39 3.12
C LYS A 21 31.38 18.81 4.35
N ILE A 22 32.52 19.36 4.73
CA ILE A 22 33.28 18.89 5.90
C ILE A 22 32.54 19.24 7.22
N GLY A 23 31.79 20.35 7.26
CA GLY A 23 30.99 20.74 8.42
C GLY A 23 29.70 19.94 8.59
N GLU A 24 29.01 19.63 7.50
CA GLU A 24 27.74 18.87 7.50
C GLU A 24 27.94 17.39 7.87
N ASP A 25 29.05 16.77 7.45
CA ASP A 25 29.36 15.34 7.76
C ASP A 25 29.60 15.06 9.27
N GLU A 26 29.90 16.10 10.07
CA GLU A 26 30.05 16.02 11.52
C GLU A 26 28.75 16.25 12.30
N LEU A 27 27.72 16.83 11.66
CA LEU A 27 26.42 17.09 12.28
C LEU A 27 25.54 15.84 12.27
N SER A 28 24.70 15.71 13.29
CA SER A 28 23.66 14.67 13.35
C SER A 28 22.29 15.23 12.97
N LEU A 29 21.44 14.40 12.37
CA LEU A 29 20.06 14.80 12.03
C LEU A 29 19.30 15.28 13.26
N SER A 30 19.55 14.68 14.43
CA SER A 30 18.90 15.07 15.69
C SER A 30 19.21 16.49 16.16
N GLU A 31 20.30 17.10 15.69
CA GLU A 31 20.64 18.49 16.03
C GLU A 31 19.73 19.51 15.34
N PHE A 32 19.09 19.09 14.25
CA PHE A 32 18.10 19.90 13.53
C PHE A 32 16.66 19.66 14.00
N LEU A 33 16.45 18.71 14.92
CA LEU A 33 15.14 18.39 15.46
C LEU A 33 14.82 19.23 16.70
N VAL A 34 13.56 19.62 16.83
CA VAL A 34 13.06 20.32 18.03
C VAL A 34 12.50 19.33 19.06
N PRO A 35 12.50 19.68 20.36
CA PRO A 35 11.92 18.81 21.37
C PRO A 35 10.42 18.62 21.17
N ASP A 36 9.95 17.38 21.34
CA ASP A 36 8.52 17.05 21.28
C ASP A 36 7.67 17.86 22.27
N THR A 37 6.47 18.24 21.84
CA THR A 37 5.42 18.72 22.74
C THR A 37 4.47 17.59 23.12
N PRO A 38 3.70 17.70 24.23
CA PRO A 38 2.67 16.72 24.57
C PRO A 38 1.67 16.49 23.44
N GLU A 39 1.26 17.55 22.74
CA GLU A 39 0.30 17.49 21.64
C GLU A 39 0.86 16.72 20.45
N ILE A 40 2.13 16.95 20.09
CA ILE A 40 2.77 16.23 18.98
C ILE A 40 2.93 14.74 19.27
N LYS A 41 3.15 14.36 20.54
CA LYS A 41 3.20 12.93 20.93
C LYS A 41 1.86 12.21 20.79
N GLU A 42 0.75 12.93 20.70
CA GLU A 42 -0.56 12.33 20.43
C GLU A 42 -0.77 12.03 18.94
N LEU A 43 0.05 12.61 18.04
CA LEU A 43 -0.01 12.31 16.62
C LEU A 43 0.45 10.87 16.37
N LYS A 44 -0.38 10.05 15.73
CA LYS A 44 -0.07 8.63 15.49
C LYS A 44 0.48 8.35 14.10
N SER A 45 0.15 9.21 13.15
CA SER A 45 0.46 9.08 11.74
C SER A 45 0.38 10.45 11.07
N ILE A 46 1.10 10.61 9.96
CA ILE A 46 0.98 11.76 9.05
C ILE A 46 0.04 11.50 7.87
N TYR A 47 -0.59 10.33 7.81
CA TYR A 47 -1.60 9.99 6.81
C TYR A 47 -2.74 11.02 6.84
N THR A 48 -3.19 11.45 5.65
CA THR A 48 -4.09 12.61 5.39
C THR A 48 -3.51 14.00 5.63
N ASN A 49 -2.31 14.09 6.21
CA ASN A 49 -1.58 15.34 6.44
C ASN A 49 -0.26 15.37 5.63
N GLU A 50 -0.12 14.55 4.59
CA GLU A 50 1.12 14.40 3.82
C GLU A 50 1.65 15.73 3.27
N TYR A 51 0.75 16.64 2.93
CA TYR A 51 1.09 17.96 2.42
C TYR A 51 1.99 18.75 3.38
N GLU A 52 1.74 18.66 4.70
CA GLU A 52 2.54 19.34 5.73
C GLU A 52 3.96 18.79 5.84
N TYR A 53 4.17 17.53 5.46
CA TYR A 53 5.46 16.82 5.51
C TYR A 53 6.07 16.63 4.12
N SER A 54 5.48 17.26 3.10
CA SER A 54 5.78 16.98 1.70
C SER A 54 7.24 17.29 1.34
N GLU A 55 7.86 18.30 1.95
CA GLU A 55 9.27 18.64 1.72
C GLU A 55 10.20 17.48 2.12
N TYR A 56 10.04 16.91 3.32
CA TYR A 56 10.86 15.77 3.77
C TYR A 56 10.55 14.49 3.00
N LEU A 57 9.27 14.21 2.75
CA LEU A 57 8.86 13.06 1.95
C LEU A 57 9.47 13.13 0.55
N SER A 58 9.47 14.31 -0.06
CA SER A 58 10.08 14.55 -1.38
C SER A 58 11.57 14.27 -1.38
N GLU A 59 12.31 14.78 -0.40
CA GLU A 59 13.76 14.58 -0.33
C GLU A 59 14.13 13.11 -0.13
N ILE A 60 13.38 12.38 0.69
CA ILE A 60 13.58 10.94 0.87
C ILE A 60 13.32 10.19 -0.45
N GLU A 61 12.17 10.44 -1.08
CA GLU A 61 11.77 9.76 -2.32
C GLU A 61 12.71 10.08 -3.48
N PHE A 62 13.09 11.35 -3.63
CA PHE A 62 14.02 11.81 -4.64
C PHE A 62 15.40 11.17 -4.45
N SER A 63 15.93 11.15 -3.22
CA SER A 63 17.21 10.50 -2.91
C SER A 63 17.21 9.01 -3.26
N ILE A 64 16.13 8.29 -2.97
CA ILE A 64 16.01 6.86 -3.30
C ILE A 64 15.93 6.67 -4.82
N ALA A 65 15.08 7.43 -5.52
CA ALA A 65 14.89 7.33 -6.97
C ALA A 65 16.19 7.68 -7.72
N GLU A 66 16.85 8.77 -7.32
CA GLU A 66 18.11 9.20 -7.92
C GLU A 66 19.21 8.16 -7.70
N TYR A 67 19.36 7.63 -6.47
CA TYR A 67 20.34 6.59 -6.18
C TYR A 67 20.14 5.34 -7.03
N TYR A 68 18.90 4.85 -7.12
CA TYR A 68 18.58 3.71 -7.97
C TYR A 68 18.88 4.01 -9.45
N HIS A 69 18.45 5.17 -9.93
CA HIS A 69 18.52 5.54 -11.34
C HIS A 69 19.96 5.76 -11.82
N ASN A 70 20.73 6.56 -11.06
CA ASN A 70 22.03 7.07 -11.48
C ASN A 70 23.21 6.22 -10.97
N GLU A 71 23.07 5.57 -9.81
CA GLU A 71 24.21 4.92 -9.14
C GLU A 71 24.07 3.39 -9.10
N ASN A 72 22.92 2.86 -8.71
CA ASN A 72 22.76 1.44 -8.45
C ASN A 72 21.38 0.86 -8.79
N ARG A 73 21.22 0.40 -10.04
CA ARG A 73 20.00 -0.29 -10.52
C ARG A 73 19.69 -1.64 -9.86
N LYS A 74 20.57 -2.13 -8.98
CA LYS A 74 20.38 -3.41 -8.26
C LYS A 74 19.86 -3.21 -6.84
N VAL A 75 19.75 -1.97 -6.35
CA VAL A 75 19.17 -1.72 -5.03
C VAL A 75 17.74 -2.25 -4.98
N THR A 76 17.35 -2.83 -3.84
CA THR A 76 16.03 -3.42 -3.63
C THR A 76 15.23 -2.64 -2.59
N ASP A 77 13.91 -2.82 -2.58
CA ASP A 77 13.03 -2.21 -1.57
C ASP A 77 13.47 -2.62 -0.15
N LYS A 78 13.99 -3.85 0.01
CA LYS A 78 14.57 -4.33 1.27
C LYS A 78 15.82 -3.56 1.69
N ASP A 79 16.62 -3.06 0.75
CA ASP A 79 17.79 -2.23 1.06
C ASP A 79 17.36 -0.83 1.49
N VAL A 80 16.31 -0.27 0.86
CA VAL A 80 15.69 1.00 1.27
C VAL A 80 15.10 0.89 2.68
N ILE A 81 14.33 -0.16 2.96
CA ILE A 81 13.78 -0.41 4.30
C ILE A 81 14.89 -0.44 5.35
N LYS A 82 16.00 -1.14 5.07
CA LYS A 82 17.15 -1.18 5.98
C LYS A 82 17.77 0.19 6.18
N ALA A 83 17.88 0.99 5.11
CA ALA A 83 18.45 2.32 5.19
C ALA A 83 17.58 3.24 6.07
N LEU A 84 16.28 3.31 5.79
CA LEU A 84 15.32 4.11 6.56
C LEU A 84 15.27 3.69 8.03
N LYS A 85 15.24 2.37 8.33
CA LYS A 85 15.30 1.87 9.71
C LYS A 85 16.62 2.23 10.40
N ASN A 86 17.75 2.20 9.68
CA ASN A 86 19.04 2.56 10.26
C ASN A 86 19.12 4.05 10.58
N ILE A 87 18.63 4.91 9.67
CA ILE A 87 18.54 6.37 9.87
C ILE A 87 17.63 6.68 11.05
N LYS A 88 16.42 6.09 11.08
CA LYS A 88 15.47 6.24 12.18
C LYS A 88 16.12 5.94 13.53
N LEU A 89 16.85 4.83 13.66
CA LEU A 89 17.48 4.40 14.92
C LEU A 89 18.74 5.19 15.30
N ASN A 90 19.45 5.75 14.32
CA ASN A 90 20.77 6.36 14.53
C ASN A 90 20.84 7.83 14.11
N ARG A 91 19.70 8.53 14.02
CA ARG A 91 19.61 9.97 13.70
C ARG A 91 20.43 10.88 14.62
N ASN A 92 20.79 10.40 15.81
CA ASN A 92 21.67 11.07 16.76
C ASN A 92 23.16 10.85 16.52
N LYS A 93 23.53 10.07 15.50
CA LYS A 93 24.91 9.90 15.06
C LYS A 93 25.23 10.96 14.00
N PRO A 94 26.50 11.39 13.93
CA PRO A 94 26.96 12.21 12.81
C PRO A 94 26.63 11.53 11.49
N ILE A 95 26.34 12.30 10.46
CA ILE A 95 26.04 11.80 9.11
C ILE A 95 27.15 10.86 8.59
N SER A 96 28.41 11.14 8.92
CA SER A 96 29.57 10.29 8.62
C SER A 96 29.49 8.86 9.19
N PHE A 97 28.58 8.57 10.14
CA PHE A 97 28.29 7.22 10.63
C PHE A 97 27.68 6.30 9.56
N PHE A 98 26.92 6.86 8.61
CA PHE A 98 26.23 6.10 7.58
C PHE A 98 27.18 5.70 6.45
N GLU A 99 27.83 4.54 6.58
CA GLU A 99 28.80 4.08 5.58
C GLU A 99 28.18 3.62 4.25
N ARG A 100 26.87 3.32 4.24
CA ARG A 100 26.20 2.87 3.01
C ARG A 100 25.82 4.08 2.15
N PRO A 101 26.12 4.09 0.84
CA PRO A 101 25.84 5.23 -0.03
C PRO A 101 24.37 5.70 -0.01
N LEU A 102 23.42 4.76 -0.04
CA LEU A 102 21.99 5.10 0.04
C LEU A 102 21.61 5.74 1.39
N GLU A 103 22.15 5.21 2.50
CA GLU A 103 21.88 5.74 3.85
C GLU A 103 22.41 7.16 3.97
N LYS A 104 23.66 7.36 3.54
CA LYS A 104 24.29 8.69 3.54
C LYS A 104 23.49 9.66 2.68
N LYS A 105 23.12 9.27 1.46
CA LYS A 105 22.38 10.13 0.55
C LYS A 105 21.04 10.60 1.11
N ILE A 106 20.26 9.70 1.70
CA ILE A 106 18.98 10.05 2.34
C ILE A 106 19.20 10.94 3.57
N ALA A 107 20.23 10.66 4.38
CA ALA A 107 20.55 11.48 5.54
C ALA A 107 20.99 12.89 5.12
N ASP A 108 21.89 13.01 4.14
CA ASP A 108 22.37 14.28 3.60
C ASP A 108 21.21 15.12 3.05
N SER A 109 20.29 14.51 2.28
CA SER A 109 19.16 15.24 1.68
C SER A 109 18.15 15.77 2.70
N LEU A 110 18.17 15.27 3.93
CA LEU A 110 17.28 15.72 4.99
C LEU A 110 17.82 16.92 5.78
N VAL A 111 19.09 17.31 5.60
CA VAL A 111 19.69 18.41 6.36
C VAL A 111 19.01 19.74 6.04
N GLU A 112 18.98 20.13 4.77
CA GLU A 112 18.40 21.41 4.32
C GLU A 112 16.93 21.58 4.73
N PRO A 113 16.00 20.63 4.46
CA PRO A 113 14.61 20.81 4.86
C PRO A 113 14.44 20.88 6.39
N LEU A 114 15.26 20.15 7.17
CA LEU A 114 15.20 20.22 8.64
C LEU A 114 15.81 21.52 9.21
N GLU A 115 16.76 22.14 8.50
CA GLU A 115 17.28 23.46 8.87
C GLU A 115 16.26 24.57 8.60
N GLU A 116 15.55 24.52 7.47
CA GLU A 116 14.56 25.52 7.08
C GLU A 116 13.24 25.37 7.86
N SER A 117 12.79 24.14 8.04
CA SER A 117 11.58 23.77 8.76
C SER A 117 11.90 22.62 9.73
N PRO A 118 12.18 22.91 11.00
CA PRO A 118 12.52 21.85 11.96
C PRO A 118 11.31 20.99 12.32
N LEU A 119 11.46 19.65 12.22
CA LEU A 119 10.52 18.68 12.79
C LEU A 119 10.83 18.40 14.27
N THR A 120 9.83 17.96 15.03
CA THR A 120 10.09 17.26 16.30
C THR A 120 10.69 15.87 16.05
N ASP A 121 11.24 15.27 17.12
CA ASP A 121 11.78 13.92 17.09
C ASP A 121 10.71 12.87 16.75
N HIS A 122 9.51 13.08 17.26
CA HIS A 122 8.34 12.25 16.98
C HIS A 122 7.84 12.39 15.54
N GLU A 123 7.70 13.62 15.03
CA GLU A 123 7.28 13.85 13.63
C GLU A 123 8.28 13.27 12.63
N PHE A 124 9.59 13.46 12.87
CA PHE A 124 10.64 12.85 12.05
C PHE A 124 10.50 11.33 11.97
N THR A 125 10.15 10.70 13.09
CA THR A 125 9.87 9.27 13.13
C THR A 125 8.66 8.89 12.27
N LEU A 126 7.57 9.65 12.35
CA LEU A 126 6.36 9.40 11.57
C LEU A 126 6.58 9.57 10.06
N VAL A 127 7.41 10.53 9.64
CA VAL A 127 7.80 10.70 8.23
C VAL A 127 8.47 9.44 7.68
N LEU A 128 9.45 8.89 8.41
CA LEU A 128 10.12 7.66 7.98
C LEU A 128 9.19 6.45 8.00
N ASP A 129 8.29 6.36 8.98
CA ASP A 129 7.30 5.29 9.08
C ASP A 129 6.28 5.34 7.94
N TYR A 130 5.87 6.54 7.53
CA TYR A 130 5.02 6.72 6.37
C TYR A 130 5.67 6.16 5.10
N VAL A 131 6.94 6.52 4.82
CA VAL A 131 7.65 5.99 3.64
C VAL A 131 7.77 4.46 3.70
N LEU A 132 8.07 3.91 4.88
CA LEU A 132 8.10 2.45 5.08
C LEU A 132 6.75 1.78 4.78
N TRP A 133 5.64 2.40 5.15
CA TRP A 133 4.29 1.93 4.85
C TRP A 133 3.96 2.03 3.35
N VAL A 134 4.35 3.12 2.68
CA VAL A 134 4.20 3.27 1.22
C VAL A 134 4.95 2.16 0.46
N ILE A 135 6.12 1.75 0.96
CA ILE A 135 6.88 0.60 0.42
C ILE A 135 6.07 -0.69 0.57
N ASP A 136 5.54 -0.95 1.77
CA ASP A 136 4.81 -2.20 2.05
C ASP A 136 3.50 -2.31 1.26
N ASN A 137 2.77 -1.20 1.08
CA ASN A 137 1.58 -1.11 0.23
C ASN A 137 1.79 -1.48 -1.24
N ARG A 138 3.05 -1.65 -1.67
CA ARG A 138 3.42 -2.08 -3.03
C ARG A 138 4.00 -3.49 -3.07
N SER A 139 4.12 -4.17 -1.93
CA SER A 139 4.68 -5.53 -1.82
C SER A 139 3.87 -6.58 -2.60
N TRP A 140 2.56 -6.33 -2.81
CA TRP A 140 1.66 -7.18 -3.61
C TRP A 140 2.11 -7.32 -5.08
N LEU A 141 2.94 -6.41 -5.60
CA LEU A 141 3.52 -6.49 -6.94
C LEU A 141 4.55 -7.64 -7.09
N LYS A 142 4.93 -8.30 -5.98
CA LYS A 142 5.87 -9.44 -5.92
C LYS A 142 7.19 -9.18 -6.68
N ASP A 143 7.57 -7.91 -6.81
CA ASP A 143 8.85 -7.44 -7.34
C ASP A 143 9.72 -6.99 -6.15
N LYS A 144 11.03 -7.24 -6.21
CA LYS A 144 11.98 -6.79 -5.19
C LYS A 144 12.29 -5.29 -5.27
N GLN A 145 11.77 -4.63 -6.29
CA GLN A 145 11.98 -3.23 -6.63
C GLN A 145 10.64 -2.54 -6.96
N ALA A 146 9.55 -3.00 -6.36
CA ALA A 146 8.19 -2.53 -6.62
C ALA A 146 8.07 -1.04 -6.29
N TYR A 147 8.43 -0.65 -5.07
CA TYR A 147 8.38 0.74 -4.64
C TYR A 147 9.41 1.59 -5.37
N ILE A 148 10.67 1.14 -5.44
CA ILE A 148 11.75 1.94 -6.04
C ILE A 148 11.47 2.24 -7.52
N LYS A 149 10.98 1.26 -8.29
CA LYS A 149 10.60 1.51 -9.69
C LYS A 149 9.41 2.44 -9.80
N TRP A 150 8.44 2.33 -8.89
CA TRP A 150 7.28 3.22 -8.85
C TRP A 150 7.69 4.67 -8.60
N ILE A 151 8.46 4.98 -7.53
CA ILE A 151 8.92 6.36 -7.29
C ILE A 151 9.81 6.88 -8.43
N THR A 152 10.65 6.02 -9.02
CA THR A 152 11.51 6.42 -10.16
C THR A 152 10.66 6.77 -11.38
N TYR A 153 9.54 6.09 -11.58
CA TYR A 153 8.57 6.41 -12.62
C TYR A 153 7.78 7.69 -12.30
N VAL A 154 7.23 7.81 -11.09
CA VAL A 154 6.40 8.94 -10.65
C VAL A 154 7.17 10.26 -10.67
N LEU A 155 8.45 10.24 -10.29
CA LEU A 155 9.35 11.39 -10.30
C LEU A 155 10.01 11.63 -11.68
N GLY A 156 9.63 10.88 -12.72
CA GLY A 156 10.05 11.14 -14.09
C GLY A 156 11.52 10.86 -14.40
N PHE A 157 12.18 9.99 -13.63
CA PHE A 157 13.57 9.61 -13.88
C PHE A 157 13.71 8.67 -15.08
N PHE A 158 12.68 7.88 -15.40
CA PHE A 158 12.73 6.94 -16.51
C PHE A 158 12.74 7.64 -17.88
N SER A 159 13.51 7.07 -18.81
CA SER A 159 13.37 7.41 -20.24
C SER A 159 12.02 6.93 -20.79
N GLU A 160 11.56 7.51 -21.91
CA GLU A 160 10.27 7.12 -22.53
C GLU A 160 10.16 5.60 -22.79
N ASP A 161 11.26 4.94 -23.15
CA ASP A 161 11.29 3.50 -23.39
C ASP A 161 11.18 2.69 -22.08
N GLU A 162 11.78 3.19 -20.99
CA GLU A 162 11.66 2.60 -19.66
C GLU A 162 10.26 2.79 -19.09
N GLU A 163 9.65 3.97 -19.27
CA GLU A 163 8.27 4.25 -18.84
C GLU A 163 7.27 3.30 -19.51
N LYS A 164 7.29 3.22 -20.85
CA LYS A 164 6.41 2.31 -21.60
C LYS A 164 6.59 0.86 -21.16
N LYS A 165 7.82 0.45 -20.87
CA LYS A 165 8.11 -0.90 -20.39
C LYS A 165 7.57 -1.12 -18.98
N TYR A 166 7.76 -0.16 -18.08
CA TYR A 166 7.25 -0.21 -16.71
C TYR A 166 5.71 -0.26 -16.70
N GLU A 167 5.05 0.69 -17.37
CA GLU A 167 3.58 0.74 -17.46
C GLU A 167 3.00 -0.54 -18.05
N SER A 168 3.60 -1.09 -19.12
CA SER A 168 3.13 -2.33 -19.72
C SER A 168 3.26 -3.53 -18.77
N GLN A 169 4.34 -3.59 -17.99
CA GLN A 169 4.54 -4.63 -16.98
C GLN A 169 3.55 -4.49 -15.82
N PHE A 170 3.37 -3.27 -15.33
CA PHE A 170 2.44 -2.94 -14.25
C PHE A 170 0.99 -3.26 -14.66
N LYS A 171 0.53 -2.76 -15.81
CA LYS A 171 -0.81 -3.05 -16.37
C LYS A 171 -1.07 -4.55 -16.50
N LYS A 172 -0.09 -5.30 -16.99
CA LYS A 172 -0.20 -6.76 -17.11
C LYS A 172 -0.28 -7.46 -15.75
N PHE A 173 0.40 -6.93 -14.73
CA PHE A 173 0.36 -7.50 -13.39
C PHE A 173 -0.96 -7.17 -12.70
N ALA A 174 -1.35 -5.90 -12.68
CA ALA A 174 -2.58 -5.43 -12.05
C ALA A 174 -3.83 -6.09 -12.66
N SER A 175 -3.87 -6.27 -13.98
CA SER A 175 -4.94 -7.03 -14.65
C SER A 175 -5.04 -8.49 -14.20
N LYS A 176 -3.94 -9.13 -13.80
CA LYS A 176 -3.99 -10.50 -13.24
C LYS A 176 -4.51 -10.53 -11.81
N MET A 177 -4.39 -9.43 -11.08
CA MET A 177 -4.87 -9.26 -9.71
C MET A 177 -6.31 -8.72 -9.68
N GLY A 178 -6.97 -8.56 -10.82
CA GLY A 178 -8.36 -8.07 -10.89
C GLY A 178 -8.52 -6.55 -10.78
N VAL A 179 -7.42 -5.79 -10.75
CA VAL A 179 -7.46 -4.32 -10.67
C VAL A 179 -8.00 -3.74 -11.98
N SER A 180 -8.95 -2.82 -11.90
CA SER A 180 -9.59 -2.21 -13.07
C SER A 180 -8.61 -1.32 -13.85
N GLY A 181 -8.88 -1.11 -15.14
CA GLY A 181 -8.04 -0.23 -15.97
C GLY A 181 -7.94 1.21 -15.43
N ALA A 182 -9.05 1.73 -14.90
CA ALA A 182 -9.11 3.06 -14.30
C ALA A 182 -8.27 3.16 -13.01
N GLN A 183 -8.36 2.15 -12.13
CA GLN A 183 -7.52 2.07 -10.93
C GLN A 183 -6.04 1.95 -11.29
N VAL A 184 -5.70 1.22 -12.35
CA VAL A 184 -4.31 1.12 -12.83
C VAL A 184 -3.79 2.45 -13.36
N ASP A 185 -4.60 3.17 -14.13
CA ASP A 185 -4.21 4.49 -14.64
C ASP A 185 -4.04 5.50 -13.49
N MET A 186 -4.85 5.41 -12.43
CA MET A 186 -4.66 6.20 -11.19
C MET A 186 -3.34 5.86 -10.49
N LEU A 187 -3.01 4.58 -10.32
CA LEU A 187 -1.74 4.15 -9.68
C LEU A 187 -0.48 4.50 -10.51
N LEU A 188 -0.66 4.77 -11.80
CA LEU A 188 0.38 5.21 -12.73
C LEU A 188 0.38 6.73 -12.93
N MET A 189 -0.38 7.51 -12.16
CA MET A 189 -0.31 8.97 -12.25
C MET A 189 1.07 9.48 -11.83
N LYS A 190 1.60 10.41 -12.63
CA LYS A 190 2.85 11.13 -12.31
C LYS A 190 2.54 12.27 -11.33
N ARG A 191 3.53 12.62 -10.52
CA ARG A 191 3.38 13.62 -9.45
C ARG A 191 2.95 15.00 -9.94
N GLU A 192 3.35 15.40 -11.14
CA GLU A 192 2.92 16.69 -11.74
C GLU A 192 1.43 16.72 -12.13
N MET A 193 0.74 15.58 -12.16
CA MET A 193 -0.68 15.47 -12.54
C MET A 193 -1.62 15.27 -11.35
N THR A 194 -1.09 15.12 -10.12
CA THR A 194 -1.93 14.89 -8.93
C THR A 194 -2.54 16.18 -8.39
N ASP A 195 -1.87 17.33 -8.53
CA ASP A 195 -2.33 18.60 -7.95
C ASP A 195 -3.64 19.11 -8.57
N ASP A 196 -3.95 18.76 -9.82
CA ASP A 196 -5.16 19.20 -10.54
C ASP A 196 -6.34 18.20 -10.45
N PHE A 197 -6.11 16.96 -10.00
CA PHE A 197 -7.09 15.87 -10.12
C PHE A 197 -7.88 15.58 -8.83
N PHE A 198 -7.33 15.93 -7.67
CA PHE A 198 -8.02 15.76 -6.38
C PHE A 198 -9.04 16.88 -6.07
N ASP A 199 -9.17 17.87 -6.94
CA ASP A 199 -10.21 18.91 -6.87
C ASP A 199 -11.58 18.46 -7.44
N GLU A 200 -11.67 17.28 -8.07
CA GLU A 200 -12.95 16.73 -8.59
C GLU A 200 -13.49 15.63 -7.66
N GLU A 201 -14.40 16.02 -6.75
CA GLU A 201 -15.17 15.17 -5.82
C GLU A 201 -16.05 14.08 -6.47
N ASP A 202 -16.06 13.93 -7.80
CA ASP A 202 -17.09 13.17 -8.53
C ASP A 202 -16.66 11.76 -9.02
N LEU A 203 -15.49 11.24 -8.62
CA LEU A 203 -14.93 9.99 -9.20
C LEU A 203 -15.23 8.69 -8.43
N PHE A 204 -15.96 8.77 -7.31
CA PHE A 204 -16.31 7.59 -6.48
C PHE A 204 -17.77 7.15 -6.60
N GLU A 205 -18.53 7.67 -7.56
CA GLU A 205 -19.88 7.17 -7.88
C GLU A 205 -19.84 6.23 -9.09
N ASP A 206 -19.47 4.96 -8.89
CA ASP A 206 -19.98 3.92 -9.81
C ASP A 206 -20.14 2.58 -9.09
N GLU A 207 -21.38 2.38 -8.62
CA GLU A 207 -21.92 1.18 -7.96
C GLU A 207 -21.58 -0.09 -8.74
N GLY A 208 -20.69 -0.91 -8.17
CA GLY A 208 -20.53 -2.30 -8.53
C GLY A 208 -21.33 -3.15 -7.56
N LEU A 209 -22.29 -3.94 -8.05
CA LEU A 209 -23.20 -4.82 -7.29
C LEU A 209 -22.55 -5.91 -6.37
N LEU A 210 -21.24 -5.80 -6.11
CA LEU A 210 -20.45 -6.51 -5.10
C LEU A 210 -19.95 -5.58 -3.95
N GLU A 211 -20.32 -4.30 -3.93
CA GLU A 211 -20.03 -3.33 -2.86
C GLU A 211 -20.96 -3.49 -1.64
N VAL A 212 -22.09 -4.19 -1.78
CA VAL A 212 -23.10 -4.22 -0.72
C VAL A 212 -22.72 -5.14 0.46
N LEU A 213 -21.67 -5.95 0.36
CA LEU A 213 -21.26 -6.91 1.41
C LEU A 213 -19.75 -7.18 1.46
N GLY A 214 -18.91 -6.18 1.16
CA GLY A 214 -17.49 -6.28 1.47
C GLY A 214 -17.30 -6.25 3.01
N PRO A 215 -16.53 -7.16 3.62
CA PRO A 215 -16.16 -7.06 5.03
C PRO A 215 -15.31 -5.79 5.33
N ASP A 216 -15.02 -4.98 4.32
CA ASP A 216 -14.37 -3.68 4.42
C ASP A 216 -15.26 -2.60 5.06
N GLU A 217 -16.58 -2.61 4.85
CA GLU A 217 -17.47 -1.59 5.45
C GLU A 217 -17.87 -1.88 6.91
N ILE A 218 -17.73 -3.12 7.40
CA ILE A 218 -18.20 -3.50 8.74
C ILE A 218 -17.29 -2.95 9.86
N PHE A 219 -16.03 -2.63 9.54
CA PHE A 219 -15.00 -2.29 10.52
C PHE A 219 -14.18 -1.04 10.15
N GLU A 220 -14.77 -0.09 9.40
CA GLU A 220 -14.16 1.23 9.12
C GLU A 220 -13.99 2.08 10.40
N ASN A 221 -13.01 1.73 11.22
CA ASN A 221 -12.19 2.71 11.92
C ASN A 221 -10.91 2.89 11.10
N ASP A 222 -10.35 4.10 11.12
CA ASP A 222 -9.23 4.59 10.30
C ASP A 222 -8.01 3.64 10.27
N ARG A 223 -8.11 2.61 9.42
CA ARG A 223 -7.23 1.44 9.34
C ARG A 223 -5.78 1.91 9.24
N THR A 224 -5.53 2.92 8.43
CA THR A 224 -4.19 3.43 8.11
C THR A 224 -3.43 3.97 9.32
N ALA A 225 -4.10 4.61 10.29
CA ALA A 225 -3.44 5.16 11.47
C ALA A 225 -3.10 4.10 12.53
N GLU A 226 -4.00 3.13 12.74
CA GLU A 226 -3.77 1.99 13.66
C GLU A 226 -2.72 1.00 13.09
N ASP A 227 -2.72 0.83 11.77
CA ASP A 227 -1.76 0.01 11.01
C ASP A 227 -0.31 0.52 11.17
N LEU A 228 -0.14 1.85 11.16
CA LEU A 228 1.13 2.54 11.35
C LEU A 228 1.59 2.53 12.82
N GLU A 229 0.67 2.72 13.77
CA GLU A 229 0.96 2.76 15.22
C GLU A 229 1.50 1.42 15.75
N THR A 230 0.94 0.31 15.28
CA THR A 230 1.32 -1.03 15.77
C THR A 230 2.62 -1.56 15.15
N GLY A 231 3.06 -0.99 14.02
CA GLY A 231 4.16 -1.52 13.22
C GLY A 231 3.90 -2.93 12.68
N PHE A 232 2.63 -3.38 12.70
CA PHE A 232 2.22 -4.76 12.41
C PHE A 232 2.69 -5.24 11.03
N PHE A 233 2.65 -4.37 10.03
CA PHE A 233 3.04 -4.71 8.66
C PHE A 233 4.55 -4.87 8.48
N LEU A 234 5.35 -4.31 9.38
CA LEU A 234 6.82 -4.44 9.38
C LEU A 234 7.30 -5.73 10.05
N MET A 235 6.38 -6.49 10.66
CA MET A 235 6.66 -7.76 11.33
C MET A 235 6.76 -8.91 10.30
N GLU A 236 7.63 -9.87 10.57
CA GLU A 236 7.65 -11.12 9.80
C GLU A 236 6.37 -11.94 10.07
N ASP A 237 6.04 -12.89 9.19
CA ASP A 237 4.76 -13.62 9.22
C ASP A 237 4.48 -14.36 10.56
N ASP A 238 5.52 -14.85 11.23
CA ASP A 238 5.38 -15.48 12.56
C ASP A 238 5.17 -14.44 13.68
N GLU A 239 5.78 -13.27 13.56
CA GLU A 239 5.60 -12.15 14.50
C GLU A 239 4.19 -11.56 14.36
N LYS A 240 3.66 -11.43 13.13
CA LYS A 240 2.27 -11.04 12.87
C LYS A 240 1.29 -12.02 13.52
N PHE A 241 1.53 -13.31 13.33
CA PHE A 241 0.70 -14.37 13.91
C PHE A 241 0.65 -14.27 15.44
N ASP A 242 1.80 -14.18 16.09
CA ASP A 242 1.89 -14.08 17.55
C ASP A 242 1.28 -12.77 18.08
N PHE A 243 1.51 -11.63 17.39
CA PHE A 243 0.93 -10.35 17.75
C PHE A 243 -0.60 -10.39 17.75
N LEU A 244 -1.22 -10.97 16.72
CA LEU A 244 -2.68 -11.06 16.63
C LEU A 244 -3.27 -12.07 17.62
N LEU A 245 -2.55 -13.13 17.97
CA LEU A 245 -2.98 -14.00 19.06
C LEU A 245 -3.02 -13.30 20.42
N GLU A 246 -2.24 -12.24 20.61
CA GLU A 246 -2.23 -11.46 21.85
C GLU A 246 -3.19 -10.27 21.84
N ASN A 247 -3.35 -9.61 20.70
CA ASN A 247 -4.03 -8.32 20.62
C ASN A 247 -5.22 -8.29 19.65
N GLY A 248 -5.50 -9.38 18.92
CA GLY A 248 -6.48 -9.37 17.84
C GLY A 248 -7.92 -9.00 18.22
N PRO A 249 -8.44 -9.20 19.45
CA PRO A 249 -9.75 -8.66 19.83
C PRO A 249 -9.82 -7.12 19.78
N ASP A 250 -8.70 -6.44 20.03
CA ASP A 250 -8.59 -4.98 19.96
C ASP A 250 -8.30 -4.50 18.53
N TYR A 251 -7.81 -5.40 17.66
CA TYR A 251 -7.41 -5.09 16.28
C TYR A 251 -8.07 -6.04 15.26
N VAL A 252 -9.41 -6.05 15.23
CA VAL A 252 -10.20 -6.93 14.36
C VAL A 252 -9.87 -6.74 12.88
N ASN A 253 -9.58 -5.49 12.48
CA ASN A 253 -9.14 -5.15 11.13
C ASN A 253 -7.83 -5.84 10.74
N LEU A 254 -6.83 -5.84 11.63
CA LEU A 254 -5.56 -6.52 11.39
C LEU A 254 -5.74 -8.05 11.31
N VAL A 255 -6.64 -8.61 12.12
CA VAL A 255 -7.01 -10.03 12.04
C VAL A 255 -7.58 -10.37 10.66
N GLN A 256 -8.50 -9.55 10.16
CA GLN A 256 -9.08 -9.73 8.82
C GLN A 256 -8.01 -9.62 7.73
N SER A 257 -7.20 -8.56 7.75
CA SER A 257 -6.13 -8.32 6.76
C SER A 257 -5.14 -9.49 6.72
N TYR A 258 -4.71 -9.99 7.89
CA TYR A 258 -3.79 -11.11 7.96
C TYR A 258 -4.39 -12.40 7.40
N VAL A 259 -5.65 -12.70 7.73
CA VAL A 259 -6.33 -13.90 7.23
C VAL A 259 -6.54 -13.84 5.70
N LEU A 260 -6.89 -12.67 5.16
CA LEU A 260 -7.00 -12.46 3.71
C LEU A 260 -5.64 -12.57 3.02
N GLU A 261 -4.58 -11.99 3.58
CA GLU A 261 -3.20 -12.12 3.08
C GLU A 261 -2.78 -13.60 2.99
N LEU A 262 -3.12 -14.40 4.01
CA LEU A 262 -2.88 -15.84 3.99
C LEU A 262 -3.73 -16.56 2.93
N MET A 263 -5.00 -16.18 2.75
CA MET A 263 -5.89 -16.77 1.75
C MET A 263 -5.35 -16.57 0.33
N GLU A 264 -4.91 -15.36 0.01
CA GLU A 264 -4.31 -15.03 -1.31
C GLU A 264 -3.01 -15.80 -1.61
N LYS A 265 -2.35 -16.32 -0.57
CA LYS A 265 -1.14 -17.14 -0.67
C LYS A 265 -1.42 -18.64 -0.60
N ASP A 266 -2.68 -19.06 -0.72
CA ASP A 266 -3.14 -20.45 -0.53
C ASP A 266 -2.77 -21.01 0.86
N GLY A 267 -2.65 -20.15 1.87
CA GLY A 267 -2.18 -20.45 3.23
C GLY A 267 -3.25 -21.05 4.16
N PHE A 268 -4.18 -21.85 3.63
CA PHE A 268 -5.35 -22.34 4.38
C PHE A 268 -4.99 -23.16 5.64
N GLU A 269 -3.88 -23.89 5.63
CA GLU A 269 -3.38 -24.61 6.82
C GLU A 269 -3.04 -23.63 7.96
N LYS A 270 -2.35 -22.53 7.65
CA LYS A 270 -1.98 -21.50 8.64
C LYS A 270 -3.19 -20.70 9.12
N ILE A 271 -4.18 -20.46 8.23
CA ILE A 271 -5.47 -19.85 8.61
C ILE A 271 -6.20 -20.72 9.64
N GLN A 272 -6.25 -22.05 9.42
CA GLN A 272 -6.88 -22.98 10.36
C GLN A 272 -6.12 -23.05 11.69
N GLU A 273 -4.79 -23.05 11.64
CA GLU A 273 -3.96 -23.01 12.86
C GLU A 273 -4.21 -21.72 13.66
N PHE A 274 -4.24 -20.57 12.98
CA PHE A 274 -4.55 -19.28 13.59
C PHE A 274 -5.93 -19.31 14.24
N TYR A 275 -6.95 -19.77 13.50
CA TYR A 275 -8.31 -19.90 13.98
C TYR A 275 -8.39 -20.73 15.26
N GLN A 276 -7.77 -21.90 15.28
CA GLN A 276 -7.79 -22.79 16.43
C GLN A 276 -7.16 -22.13 17.66
N LYS A 277 -5.92 -21.61 17.53
CA LYS A 277 -5.19 -20.98 18.63
C LYS A 277 -5.90 -19.72 19.15
N PHE A 278 -6.46 -18.91 18.25
CA PHE A 278 -7.18 -17.70 18.62
C PHE A 278 -8.47 -18.05 19.38
N ASN A 279 -9.24 -19.02 18.88
CA ASN A 279 -10.50 -19.42 19.50
C ASN A 279 -10.31 -20.15 20.84
N GLU A 280 -9.16 -20.82 21.06
CA GLU A 280 -8.77 -21.36 22.37
C GLU A 280 -8.57 -20.26 23.42
N LYS A 281 -8.20 -19.05 22.99
CA LYS A 281 -7.91 -17.92 23.89
C LYS A 281 -9.08 -16.97 24.05
N TYR A 282 -9.80 -16.70 22.97
CA TYR A 282 -10.93 -15.78 22.90
C TYR A 282 -12.18 -16.53 22.42
N GLU A 283 -12.74 -17.35 23.30
CA GLU A 283 -13.92 -18.15 22.96
C GLU A 283 -15.10 -17.27 22.52
N ASN A 284 -15.79 -17.69 21.45
CA ASN A 284 -16.98 -17.01 20.91
C ASN A 284 -16.71 -15.60 20.37
N PHE A 285 -15.48 -15.31 19.94
CA PHE A 285 -15.16 -14.09 19.23
C PHE A 285 -15.76 -14.12 17.82
N PHE A 286 -17.01 -13.66 17.70
CA PHE A 286 -17.81 -13.76 16.48
C PHE A 286 -17.16 -13.15 15.22
N PRO A 287 -16.35 -12.06 15.27
CA PRO A 287 -15.73 -11.52 14.07
C PRO A 287 -14.82 -12.52 13.37
N LEU A 288 -14.05 -13.32 14.13
CA LEU A 288 -13.19 -14.33 13.52
C LEU A 288 -13.99 -15.45 12.87
N HIS A 289 -15.10 -15.92 13.48
CA HIS A 289 -15.99 -16.89 12.83
C HIS A 289 -16.55 -16.33 11.52
N PHE A 290 -16.92 -15.05 11.49
CA PHE A 290 -17.43 -14.40 10.29
C PHE A 290 -16.39 -14.36 9.17
N ILE A 291 -15.17 -13.90 9.48
CA ILE A 291 -14.05 -13.84 8.54
C ILE A 291 -13.77 -15.22 7.95
N MET A 292 -13.77 -16.28 8.78
CA MET A 292 -13.57 -17.65 8.32
C MET A 292 -14.67 -18.11 7.37
N GLY A 293 -15.93 -17.76 7.65
CA GLY A 293 -17.04 -18.05 6.73
C GLY A 293 -16.81 -17.44 5.35
N THR A 294 -16.34 -16.20 5.29
CA THR A 294 -16.03 -15.49 4.04
C THR A 294 -14.87 -16.13 3.29
N VAL A 295 -13.78 -16.50 3.97
CA VAL A 295 -12.60 -17.15 3.36
C VAL A 295 -12.93 -18.46 2.65
N TYR A 296 -13.84 -19.26 3.24
CA TYR A 296 -14.20 -20.57 2.71
C TYR A 296 -15.39 -20.54 1.76
N ILE A 297 -16.06 -19.40 1.54
CA ILE A 297 -17.34 -19.36 0.81
C ILE A 297 -17.24 -19.94 -0.61
N GLU A 298 -16.12 -19.70 -1.29
CA GLU A 298 -15.87 -20.22 -2.65
C GLU A 298 -15.16 -21.58 -2.65
N ASN A 299 -14.34 -21.86 -1.63
CA ASN A 299 -13.43 -23.01 -1.59
C ASN A 299 -14.05 -24.25 -0.92
N ASP A 300 -14.74 -24.05 0.20
CA ASP A 300 -15.49 -25.09 0.92
C ASP A 300 -16.79 -24.48 1.48
N PRO A 301 -17.86 -24.44 0.66
CA PRO A 301 -19.12 -23.84 1.08
C PRO A 301 -19.76 -24.54 2.29
N THR A 302 -19.44 -25.83 2.52
CA THR A 302 -19.93 -26.54 3.70
C THR A 302 -19.26 -26.02 4.96
N LEU A 303 -17.94 -25.80 4.89
CA LEU A 303 -17.16 -25.23 5.99
C LEU A 303 -17.50 -23.74 6.21
N ALA A 304 -17.72 -22.99 5.13
CA ALA A 304 -18.18 -21.59 5.21
C ALA A 304 -19.52 -21.49 5.97
N LYS A 305 -20.48 -22.34 5.61
CA LYS A 305 -21.77 -22.42 6.30
C LYS A 305 -21.60 -22.73 7.79
N PHE A 306 -20.73 -23.68 8.14
CA PHE A 306 -20.43 -23.99 9.54
C PHE A 306 -19.96 -22.75 10.31
N TYR A 307 -19.04 -21.97 9.75
CA TYR A 307 -18.55 -20.76 10.41
C TYR A 307 -19.60 -19.64 10.51
N PHE A 308 -20.48 -19.49 9.52
CA PHE A 308 -21.61 -18.56 9.61
C PHE A 308 -22.61 -18.98 10.69
N GLU A 309 -22.88 -20.28 10.85
CA GLU A 309 -23.69 -20.80 11.96
C GLU A 309 -23.04 -20.57 13.33
N GLU A 310 -21.71 -20.72 13.46
CA GLU A 310 -20.99 -20.39 14.69
C GLU A 310 -21.01 -18.89 14.99
N THR A 311 -20.92 -18.05 13.95
CA THR A 311 -21.08 -16.59 14.08
C THR A 311 -22.44 -16.24 14.66
N LEU A 312 -23.52 -16.83 14.14
CA LEU A 312 -24.89 -16.62 14.65
C LEU A 312 -25.01 -17.00 16.14
N LYS A 313 -24.47 -18.16 16.52
CA LYS A 313 -24.48 -18.61 17.93
C LYS A 313 -23.71 -17.67 18.84
N ALA A 314 -22.54 -17.21 18.41
CA ALA A 314 -21.71 -16.29 19.18
C ALA A 314 -22.40 -14.93 19.38
N VAL A 315 -23.02 -14.38 18.32
CA VAL A 315 -23.76 -13.10 18.37
C VAL A 315 -25.00 -13.19 19.27
N GLU A 316 -25.74 -14.31 19.24
CA GLU A 316 -26.89 -14.50 20.12
C GLU A 316 -26.48 -14.46 21.60
N ASN A 317 -25.33 -15.06 21.94
CA ASN A 317 -24.79 -15.12 23.30
C ASN A 317 -24.02 -13.87 23.73
N TYR A 318 -23.70 -12.95 22.83
CA TYR A 318 -22.90 -11.75 23.13
C TYR A 318 -23.72 -10.72 23.93
N GLY A 319 -23.41 -10.53 25.22
CA GLY A 319 -24.25 -9.77 26.16
C GLY A 319 -24.46 -8.29 25.82
N ASP A 320 -23.46 -7.66 25.22
CA ASP A 320 -23.39 -6.19 25.08
C ASP A 320 -23.85 -5.64 23.73
N LEU A 321 -24.25 -6.50 22.79
CA LEU A 321 -24.71 -6.08 21.47
C LEU A 321 -26.18 -5.61 21.48
N PRO A 322 -26.50 -4.43 20.92
CA PRO A 322 -27.89 -3.99 20.74
C PRO A 322 -28.74 -5.01 20.00
N LYS A 323 -30.01 -5.16 20.41
CA LYS A 323 -30.94 -6.13 19.79
C LYS A 323 -31.17 -5.88 18.29
N SER A 324 -31.16 -4.62 17.86
CA SER A 324 -31.26 -4.24 16.44
C SER A 324 -30.07 -4.77 15.65
N TYR A 325 -28.87 -4.60 16.17
CA TYR A 325 -27.63 -5.04 15.52
C TYR A 325 -27.56 -6.57 15.41
N LYS A 326 -27.96 -7.29 16.48
CA LYS A 326 -28.08 -8.76 16.44
C LYS A 326 -29.06 -9.24 15.37
N TYR A 327 -30.15 -8.50 15.17
CA TYR A 327 -31.15 -8.84 14.16
C TYR A 327 -30.61 -8.61 12.73
N GLU A 328 -29.90 -7.50 12.50
CA GLU A 328 -29.26 -7.19 11.21
C GLU A 328 -28.22 -8.23 10.82
N ILE A 329 -27.28 -8.56 11.73
CA ILE A 329 -26.28 -9.61 11.51
C ILE A 329 -26.96 -10.94 11.15
N LYS A 330 -28.05 -11.27 11.85
CA LYS A 330 -28.80 -12.50 11.59
C LYS A 330 -29.42 -12.53 10.19
N GLN A 331 -30.08 -11.46 9.76
CA GLN A 331 -30.67 -11.39 8.41
C GLN A 331 -29.60 -11.50 7.31
N ASN A 332 -28.44 -10.89 7.51
CA ASN A 332 -27.33 -10.93 6.56
C ASN A 332 -26.74 -12.34 6.46
N LEU A 333 -26.48 -12.98 7.61
CA LEU A 333 -25.95 -14.35 7.65
C LEU A 333 -26.95 -15.38 7.10
N ASP A 334 -28.24 -15.25 7.40
CA ASP A 334 -29.27 -16.12 6.83
C ASP A 334 -29.29 -16.01 5.29
N SER A 335 -29.05 -14.81 4.75
CA SER A 335 -28.98 -14.57 3.30
C SER A 335 -27.74 -15.23 2.68
N LEU A 336 -26.57 -15.14 3.34
CA LEU A 336 -25.33 -15.79 2.90
C LEU A 336 -25.43 -17.32 2.97
N ILE A 337 -26.00 -17.87 4.04
CA ILE A 337 -26.23 -19.31 4.16
C ILE A 337 -27.18 -19.80 3.05
N LYS A 338 -28.25 -19.04 2.78
CA LYS A 338 -29.17 -19.37 1.69
C LYS A 338 -28.48 -19.34 0.33
N TYR A 339 -27.60 -18.37 0.09
CA TYR A 339 -26.79 -18.30 -1.14
C TYR A 339 -25.92 -19.55 -1.32
N ILE A 340 -25.30 -20.05 -0.25
CA ILE A 340 -24.53 -21.30 -0.26
C ILE A 340 -25.42 -22.53 -0.58
N GLU A 341 -26.67 -22.52 -0.13
CA GLU A 341 -27.61 -23.65 -0.31
C GLU A 341 -28.30 -23.68 -1.68
N GLU A 342 -28.30 -22.56 -2.42
CA GLU A 342 -28.88 -22.51 -3.77
C GLU A 342 -27.95 -23.24 -4.77
N PRO A 343 -28.42 -24.31 -5.44
CA PRO A 343 -27.58 -25.05 -6.36
C PRO A 343 -27.21 -24.16 -7.55
N ALA A 344 -25.91 -24.02 -7.82
CA ALA A 344 -25.41 -23.38 -9.03
C ALA A 344 -26.11 -23.97 -10.26
N GLU A 345 -26.98 -23.20 -10.92
CA GLU A 345 -27.50 -23.56 -12.23
C GLU A 345 -26.31 -23.73 -13.16
N LYS A 346 -26.04 -24.99 -13.56
CA LYS A 346 -25.04 -25.27 -14.59
C LYS A 346 -25.43 -24.48 -15.84
N PRO A 347 -24.50 -23.73 -16.47
CA PRO A 347 -24.79 -23.14 -17.77
C PRO A 347 -25.13 -24.28 -18.74
N GLU A 348 -26.31 -24.19 -19.36
CA GLU A 348 -26.77 -25.15 -20.35
C GLU A 348 -25.70 -25.33 -21.43
N GLU A 349 -25.04 -26.48 -21.39
CA GLU A 349 -24.21 -26.98 -22.47
C GLU A 349 -25.15 -27.24 -23.66
N LYS A 350 -25.33 -26.23 -24.53
CA LYS A 350 -26.04 -26.42 -25.79
C LYS A 350 -25.23 -27.37 -26.66
N ALA A 351 -25.56 -28.65 -26.54
CA ALA A 351 -25.18 -29.72 -27.43
C ALA A 351 -25.63 -29.38 -28.87
N ARG A 352 -24.78 -28.70 -29.65
CA ARG A 352 -24.93 -28.63 -31.10
C ARG A 352 -24.24 -29.83 -31.72
N SER A 353 -25.06 -30.86 -31.89
CA SER A 353 -24.83 -31.99 -32.77
C SER A 353 -24.20 -31.58 -34.11
N SER A 354 -23.19 -32.33 -34.49
CA SER A 354 -22.48 -32.29 -35.75
C SER A 354 -23.42 -32.43 -36.96
N LYS A 355 -23.39 -31.46 -37.88
CA LYS A 355 -23.66 -31.72 -39.31
C LYS A 355 -22.65 -30.97 -40.19
N LYS A 356 -21.83 -31.80 -40.87
CA LYS A 356 -20.91 -31.48 -41.97
C LYS A 356 -21.58 -30.61 -43.05
N GLY A 357 -20.85 -29.62 -43.58
CA GLY A 357 -21.26 -28.88 -44.78
C GLY A 357 -20.24 -27.85 -45.28
N LYS A 358 -19.27 -28.32 -46.07
CA LYS A 358 -18.22 -27.59 -46.80
C LYS A 358 -18.65 -26.31 -47.55
N ARG A 359 -17.75 -25.30 -47.45
CA ARG A 359 -17.11 -24.46 -48.50
C ARG A 359 -17.84 -23.26 -49.15
N LYS A 360 -17.04 -22.16 -49.20
CA LYS A 360 -16.92 -21.06 -50.19
C LYS A 360 -18.12 -20.10 -50.27
N GLY A 361 -17.98 -18.79 -50.41
CA GLY A 361 -16.84 -17.88 -50.56
C GLY A 361 -17.37 -16.50 -51.02
N VAL A 362 -16.51 -15.48 -50.93
CA VAL A 362 -16.51 -14.24 -51.72
C VAL A 362 -17.59 -13.16 -51.45
N SER A 363 -17.14 -12.11 -50.77
CA SER A 363 -17.15 -10.67 -51.10
C SER A 363 -18.40 -9.95 -51.71
N ARG A 364 -18.77 -8.86 -51.02
CA ARG A 364 -18.92 -7.45 -51.48
C ARG A 364 -20.07 -7.04 -52.43
N LYS A 365 -20.99 -6.22 -51.91
CA LYS A 365 -21.46 -4.88 -52.41
C LYS A 365 -22.61 -4.39 -51.52
N LYS A 366 -22.48 -3.28 -50.79
CA LYS A 366 -22.65 -1.84 -51.13
C LYS A 366 -24.11 -1.35 -51.07
N ALA A 367 -24.40 -0.60 -50.00
CA ALA A 367 -25.23 0.62 -49.84
C ALA A 367 -26.67 0.69 -50.38
N SER A 368 -27.60 1.07 -49.49
CA SER A 368 -28.39 2.30 -49.61
C SER A 368 -29.06 2.66 -48.27
N ASN A 369 -29.11 3.97 -48.00
CA ASN A 369 -29.83 4.64 -46.91
C ASN A 369 -31.32 4.28 -46.90
N GLU A 370 -31.92 4.31 -45.71
CA GLU A 370 -33.16 5.06 -45.48
C GLU A 370 -33.27 5.36 -43.98
N ASP A 371 -33.58 6.62 -43.70
CA ASP A 371 -33.92 7.18 -42.41
C ASP A 371 -35.12 6.43 -41.80
N ASP A 372 -35.12 6.24 -40.49
CA ASP A 372 -36.38 6.32 -39.74
C ASP A 372 -36.11 6.68 -38.27
N GLU A 373 -36.79 7.74 -37.87
CA GLU A 373 -36.90 8.30 -36.53
C GLU A 373 -37.31 7.24 -35.51
N ILE A 374 -36.65 7.22 -34.33
CA ILE A 374 -37.25 6.63 -33.13
C ILE A 374 -37.36 7.72 -32.07
N LYS A 375 -38.62 8.09 -31.83
CA LYS A 375 -39.08 8.91 -30.70
C LYS A 375 -38.85 8.18 -29.39
N TRP A 376 -38.29 8.93 -28.44
CA TRP A 376 -38.29 8.61 -27.02
C TRP A 376 -39.71 8.66 -26.44
N LEU A 377 -40.13 7.57 -25.81
CA LEU A 377 -40.99 7.55 -24.64
C LEU A 377 -40.55 6.40 -23.73
#